data_AF-A0A963NTZ3-F1
#
_entry.id   AF-A0A963NTZ3-F1
#
_cell.length_a   1.000
_cell.length_b   1.000
_cell.length_c   1.000
_cell.angle_alpha   90.00
_cell.angle_beta   90.00
_cell.angle_gamma   90.00
#
_symmetry.space_group_name_H-M   'P 1'
#
loop_
_entity.id
_entity.type
_entity.pdbx_description
1 polymer ?
#
loop_
_entity_poly.entity_id
_entity_poly.type
_entity_poly.pdbx_seq_one_letter_code
_entity_poly.pdbx_strand_id
1 'polypeptide(L)' 'MGPEPQRLAQLPVARPVVIDTNIVLDLLVFADEAVAPLKPQLASGALQWIAAPAMRVELERVLGYPQI' A
#
# COMPACT_ATOMS: atom_id res chain seq x y z
N MET A 1 5.44 -13.86 -43.70
CA MET A 1 4.69 -13.46 -42.49
C MET A 1 5.37 -14.15 -41.31
N GLY A 2 6.41 -13.52 -40.76
CA GLY A 2 7.08 -14.07 -39.57
C GLY A 2 6.19 -13.92 -38.34
N PRO A 3 6.34 -14.75 -37.30
CA PRO A 3 5.56 -14.56 -36.08
C PRO A 3 5.88 -13.17 -35.53
N GLU A 4 4.84 -12.37 -35.25
CA GLU A 4 5.00 -11.14 -34.47
C GLU A 4 5.76 -11.48 -33.19
N PRO A 5 6.75 -10.66 -32.77
CA PRO A 5 7.35 -10.82 -31.47
C PRO A 5 6.22 -10.66 -30.45
N GLN A 6 5.80 -11.79 -29.87
CA GLN A 6 4.86 -11.84 -28.77
C GLN A 6 5.43 -10.91 -27.71
N ARG A 7 4.81 -9.73 -27.56
CA ARG A 7 5.11 -8.78 -26.49
C ARG A 7 5.03 -9.60 -25.20
N LEU A 8 6.20 -9.96 -24.65
CA LEU A 8 6.30 -10.56 -23.33
C LEU A 8 5.36 -9.75 -22.45
N ALA A 9 4.29 -10.38 -21.97
CA ALA A 9 3.27 -9.69 -21.19
C ALA A 9 4.03 -8.93 -20.10
N GLN A 10 4.02 -7.60 -20.18
CA GLN A 10 4.66 -6.78 -19.17
C GLN A 10 3.88 -7.09 -17.90
N LEU A 11 4.46 -7.93 -17.03
CA LEU A 11 3.88 -8.19 -15.72
C LEU A 11 3.72 -6.82 -15.07
N PRO A 12 2.52 -6.47 -14.58
CA PRO A 12 2.31 -5.17 -13.97
C PRO A 12 3.33 -5.03 -12.83
N VAL A 13 4.27 -4.10 -13.01
CA VAL A 13 5.26 -3.79 -11.97
C VAL A 13 4.53 -3.01 -10.90
N ALA A 14 4.53 -3.54 -9.68
CA ALA A 14 3.93 -2.89 -8.52
C ALA A 14 4.48 -1.46 -8.41
N ARG A 15 3.58 -0.47 -8.32
CA ARG A 15 4.01 0.93 -8.17
C ARG A 15 4.42 1.16 -6.71
N PRO A 16 5.67 1.53 -6.44
CA PRO A 16 6.10 1.84 -5.08
C PRO A 16 5.45 3.14 -4.60
N VAL A 17 4.93 3.13 -3.38
CA VAL A 17 4.30 4.29 -2.72
C VAL A 17 4.72 4.38 -1.26
N VAL A 18 4.93 5.61 -0.78
CA VAL A 18 5.02 5.88 0.66
C VAL A 18 3.64 6.30 1.13
N ILE A 19 3.09 5.58 2.10
CA ILE A 19 1.81 5.90 2.71
C ILE A 19 2.11 6.48 4.09
N ASP A 20 1.59 7.68 4.35
CA ASP A 20 1.70 8.36 5.64
C ASP A 20 1.06 7.53 6.76
N THR A 21 1.60 7.64 7.97
CA THR A 21 1.12 6.90 9.15
C THR A 21 -0.37 7.15 9.39
N ASN A 22 -0.88 8.37 9.20
CA ASN A 22 -2.30 8.66 9.39
C ASN A 22 -3.18 7.91 8.40
N ILE A 23 -2.79 7.87 7.12
CA ILE A 23 -3.54 7.12 6.10
C ILE A 23 -3.49 5.61 6.37
N VAL A 24 -2.40 5.09 6.92
CA VAL A 24 -2.32 3.69 7.36
C VAL A 24 -3.29 3.41 8.52
N LEU A 25 -3.41 4.33 9.48
CA LEU A 25 -4.37 4.23 10.58
C LEU A 25 -5.81 4.32 10.09
N ASP A 26 -6.10 5.25 9.18
CA ASP A 26 -7.41 5.37 8.53
C ASP A 26 -7.80 4.07 7.82
N LEU A 27 -6.84 3.40 7.20
CA LEU A 27 -7.05 2.13 6.50
C LEU A 27 -7.29 0.94 7.44
N LEU A 28 -6.50 0.82 8.51
CA LEU A 28 -6.42 -0.37 9.36
C LEU A 28 -7.28 -0.29 10.63
N VAL A 29 -7.42 0.90 11.22
CA VAL A 29 -8.07 1.13 12.51
C VAL A 29 -9.44 1.78 12.32
N PHE A 30 -9.50 2.89 11.59
CA PHE A 30 -10.73 3.69 11.46
C PHE A 30 -11.65 3.25 10.32
N ALA A 31 -11.11 2.49 9.37
CA ALA A 31 -11.82 2.04 8.17
C ALA A 31 -12.49 3.18 7.39
N ASP A 32 -11.78 4.31 7.25
CA ASP A 32 -12.28 5.48 6.51
C ASP A 32 -12.57 5.12 5.05
N GLU A 33 -13.77 5.48 4.57
CA GLU A 33 -14.24 5.23 3.21
C GLU A 33 -13.40 5.94 2.15
N ALA A 34 -12.83 7.10 2.47
CA ALA A 34 -11.99 7.88 1.56
C ALA A 34 -10.72 7.12 1.16
N VAL A 35 -10.19 6.27 2.05
CA VAL A 35 -8.96 5.49 1.81
C VAL A 35 -9.24 4.02 1.47
N ALA A 36 -10.50 3.58 1.54
CA ALA A 36 -10.90 2.22 1.22
C ALA A 36 -10.40 1.69 -0.15
N PRO A 37 -10.33 2.49 -1.24
CA PRO A 37 -9.81 2.03 -2.53
C PRO A 37 -8.34 1.56 -2.51
N LEU A 38 -7.56 1.90 -1.47
CA LEU A 38 -6.18 1.45 -1.33
C LEU A 38 -6.07 -0.04 -0.97
N LYS A 39 -7.05 -0.61 -0.24
CA LYS A 39 -7.02 -2.01 0.19
C LYS A 39 -6.85 -3.00 -0.98
N PRO A 40 -7.71 -2.99 -2.03
CA PRO A 40 -7.55 -3.93 -3.14
C PRO A 40 -6.29 -3.68 -3.98
N GLN A 41 -5.82 -2.44 -4.06
CA GLN A 41 -4.60 -2.11 -4.79
C GLN A 41 -3.33 -2.62 -4.09
N LEU A 42 -3.30 -2.52 -2.75
CA LEU A 42 -2.23 -3.10 -1.93
C LEU A 42 -2.31 -4.63 -1.93
N ALA A 43 -3.51 -5.21 -1.79
CA ALA A 43 -3.72 -6.65 -1.77
C ALA A 43 -3.39 -7.34 -3.11
N SER A 44 -3.70 -6.68 -4.23
CA SER A 44 -3.34 -7.19 -5.57
C SER A 44 -1.87 -7.00 -5.93
N GLY A 45 -1.10 -6.26 -5.12
CA GLY A 45 0.27 -5.88 -5.45
C GLY A 45 0.37 -4.81 -6.56
N ALA A 46 -0.74 -4.17 -6.96
CA ALA A 46 -0.70 -3.03 -7.88
C ALA A 46 0.05 -1.84 -7.25
N LEU A 47 -0.07 -1.69 -5.92
CA LEU A 47 0.74 -0.79 -5.11
C LEU A 47 1.66 -1.59 -4.18
N GLN A 48 2.92 -1.15 -4.07
CA GLN A 48 3.88 -1.65 -3.11
C GLN A 48 4.12 -0.58 -2.05
N TRP A 49 3.64 -0.79 -0.83
CA TRP A 49 3.91 0.13 0.27
C TRP A 49 5.37 0.03 0.72
N ILE A 50 6.07 1.15 0.66
CA ILE A 50 7.41 1.34 1.19
C ILE A 50 7.30 2.21 2.44
N ALA A 51 7.86 1.72 3.55
CA ALA A 51 7.93 2.45 4.80
C ALA A 51 9.37 2.46 5.31
N ALA A 52 9.86 3.65 5.70
CA ALA A 52 11.12 3.76 6.43
C ALA A 52 10.99 3.13 7.83
N PRO A 53 12.08 2.61 8.42
CA PRO A 53 12.03 2.03 9.76
C PRO A 53 11.42 2.97 10.82
N ALA A 54 11.72 4.28 10.75
CA ALA A 54 11.16 5.28 11.65
C ALA A 54 9.62 5.38 11.59
N MET A 55 9.03 5.25 10.39
CA MET A 55 7.56 5.26 10.23
C MET A 55 6.92 4.03 10.88
N ARG A 56 7.60 2.88 10.89
CA ARG A 56 7.12 1.67 11.58
C ARG A 56 7.14 1.85 13.09
N VAL A 57 8.23 2.41 13.63
CA VAL A 57 8.34 2.72 15.06
C VAL A 57 7.27 3.70 15.50
N GLU A 58 7.01 4.73 14.69
CA GLU A 58 5.93 5.69 14.96
C GLU A 58 4.55 5.01 14.95
N LEU A 59 4.25 4.18 13.94
CA LEU A 59 3.00 3.45 13.85
C LEU A 59 2.79 2.52 15.05
N GLU A 60 3.81 1.75 15.44
CA GLU A 60 3.78 0.88 16.63
C GLU A 60 3.50 1.68 17.90
N ARG A 61 4.13 2.85 18.04
CA ARG A 61 3.92 3.74 19.19
C ARG A 61 2.49 4.28 19.24
N VAL A 62 1.94 4.70 18.10
CA VAL A 62 0.58 5.22 18.02
C VAL A 62 -0.45 4.14 18.33
N LEU A 63 -0.28 2.94 17.79
CA LEU A 63 -1.14 1.80 18.08
C LEU A 63 -1.08 1.35 19.56
N GLY A 64 0.04 1.61 20.23
CA GLY A 64 0.23 1.31 21.66
C GLY A 64 -0.35 2.35 22.62
N TYR A 65 -0.83 3.50 22.15
CA TYR A 65 -1.49 4.47 23.03
C TYR A 65 -2.86 3.95 23.49
N PRO A 66 -3.27 4.28 24.73
CA PRO A 66 -4.64 4.01 25.18
C PRO A 66 -5.63 4.65 24.21
N GLN A 67 -6.52 3.83 23.66
CA GLN A 67 -7.65 4.32 22.89
C GLN A 67 -8.64 4.92 23.91
N ILE A 68 -8.85 6.23 23.83
CA ILE A 68 -9.76 6.99 24.69
C ILE A 68 -11.16 7.08 24.10
#